data_AF-A0A939DSJ7-F1
#
_entry.id   AF-A0A939DSJ7-F1
#
_cell.length_a   1.000
_cell.length_b   1.000
_cell.length_c   1.000
_cell.angle_alpha   90.00
_cell.angle_beta   90.00
_cell.angle_gamma   90.00
#
_symmetry.space_group_name_H-M   'P 1'
#
loop_
_entity.id
_entity.type
_entity.pdbx_description
1 polymer ?
#
loop_
_entity_poly.entity_id
_entity_poly.type
_entity_poly.pdbx_seq_one_letter_code
_entity_poly.pdbx_strand_id
1 'polypeptide(L)'
;MTKPAPKSFARSVLPALTWLTALLIIGWFVGKTQWLADWQPERFGQYLTGNVLYDSAIFVGLFAVLSAIGLPRQIPAFIGGYYFGVLSGLLLSTLAVTLGASLTLLTVR
;
A
#
# COMPACT_ATOMS: atom_id res chain seq x y z
N MET A 1 10.87 19.37 41.91
CA MET A 1 10.76 18.49 40.72
C MET A 1 9.46 18.81 40.00
N THR A 2 9.48 19.71 39.02
CA THR A 2 8.30 20.15 38.28
C THR A 2 8.03 19.19 37.11
N LYS A 3 6.87 18.53 37.10
CA LYS A 3 6.40 17.73 35.96
C LYS A 3 6.21 18.65 34.74
N PRO A 4 6.79 18.36 33.56
CA PRO A 4 6.52 19.15 32.37
C PRO A 4 5.06 18.94 31.91
N ALA A 5 4.37 20.05 31.62
CA ALA A 5 3.00 20.06 31.12
C ALA A 5 2.87 19.33 29.77
N PRO A 6 1.72 18.67 29.48
CA PRO A 6 1.53 17.96 28.22
C PRO A 6 1.49 18.99 27.07
N LYS A 7 2.51 18.99 26.22
CA LYS A 7 2.50 19.76 24.96
C LYS A 7 1.27 19.29 24.17
N SER A 8 0.37 20.22 23.84
CA SER A 8 -0.97 19.89 23.33
C SER A 8 -0.88 19.07 22.04
N PHE A 9 -1.55 17.93 22.04
CA PHE A 9 -1.71 17.01 20.90
C PHE A 9 -2.05 17.75 19.59
N ALA A 10 -2.86 18.81 19.69
CA ALA A 10 -3.24 19.69 18.59
C ALA A 10 -2.04 20.30 17.81
N ARG A 11 -0.94 20.64 18.49
CA ARG A 11 0.23 21.25 17.84
C ARG A 11 1.07 20.24 17.04
N SER A 12 0.95 18.94 17.32
CA SER A 12 1.56 17.86 16.53
C SER A 12 0.65 17.31 15.42
N VAL A 13 -0.67 17.44 15.55
CA VAL A 13 -1.61 17.01 14.51
C VAL A 13 -1.71 18.03 13.37
N LEU A 14 -1.55 19.33 13.66
CA LEU A 14 -1.64 20.40 12.66
C LEU A 14 -0.69 20.21 11.46
N PRO A 15 0.61 19.90 11.65
CA PRO A 15 1.54 19.67 10.53
C PRO A 15 1.17 18.44 9.70
N ALA A 16 0.73 17.37 10.36
CA ALA A 16 0.28 16.15 9.67
C ALA A 16 -0.95 16.43 8.80
N LEU A 17 -1.91 17.20 9.32
CA LEU A 17 -3.11 17.58 8.59
C LEU A 17 -2.80 18.49 7.40
N THR A 18 -1.85 19.42 7.53
CA THR A 18 -1.41 20.27 6.41
C THR A 18 -0.71 19.45 5.32
N TRP A 19 0.08 18.46 5.69
CA TRP A 19 0.68 17.54 4.72
C TRP A 19 -0.36 16.68 4.00
N LEU A 20 -1.36 16.20 4.74
CA LEU A 20 -2.41 15.36 4.19
C LEU A 20 -3.27 16.15 3.18
N THR A 21 -3.62 17.39 3.50
CA THR A 21 -4.33 18.28 2.55
C THR A 21 -3.49 18.62 1.33
N ALA A 22 -2.19 18.90 1.49
CA ALA A 22 -1.29 19.12 0.35
C ALA A 22 -1.22 17.89 -0.58
N LEU A 23 -1.08 16.68 0.00
CA LEU A 23 -1.06 15.43 -0.76
C LEU A 23 -2.39 15.17 -1.48
N LEU A 24 -3.53 15.49 -0.87
CA LEU A 24 -4.83 15.38 -1.53
C LEU A 24 -4.97 16.33 -2.72
N ILE A 25 -4.47 17.57 -2.61
CA ILE A 25 -4.47 18.55 -3.71
C ILE A 25 -3.59 18.05 -4.86
N ILE A 26 -2.39 17.55 -4.54
CA ILE A 26 -1.49 16.96 -5.54
C ILE A 26 -2.14 15.74 -6.19
N GLY A 27 -2.71 14.84 -5.40
CA GLY A 27 -3.42 13.66 -5.89
C GLY A 27 -4.59 14.02 -6.81
N TRP A 28 -5.35 15.07 -6.48
CA TRP A 28 -6.44 15.59 -7.32
C TRP A 28 -5.92 16.17 -8.64
N PHE A 29 -4.84 16.95 -8.59
CA PHE A 29 -4.23 17.55 -9.79
C PHE A 29 -3.63 16.48 -10.72
N VAL A 30 -2.87 15.54 -10.15
CA VAL A 30 -2.27 14.44 -10.90
C VAL A 30 -3.34 13.46 -11.42
N GLY A 31 -4.42 13.25 -10.67
CA GLY A 31 -5.56 12.44 -11.13
C GLY A 31 -6.27 13.03 -12.36
N LYS A 32 -6.16 14.34 -12.61
CA LYS A 32 -6.63 14.96 -13.86
C LYS A 32 -5.68 14.78 -15.04
N THR A 33 -4.42 14.44 -14.79
CA THR A 33 -3.44 14.19 -15.84
C THR A 33 -3.44 12.72 -16.25
N GLN A 34 -3.18 12.43 -17.52
CA GLN A 34 -3.08 11.05 -18.02
C GLN A 34 -1.85 10.29 -17.48
N TRP A 35 -0.97 10.95 -16.72
CA TRP A 35 0.29 10.41 -16.21
C TRP A 35 0.14 9.16 -15.34
N LEU A 36 -0.97 9.03 -14.61
CA LEU A 36 -1.25 7.86 -13.77
C LEU A 36 -2.30 6.92 -14.37
N ALA A 37 -2.75 7.13 -15.61
CA ALA A 37 -3.78 6.31 -16.23
C ALA A 37 -3.36 4.82 -16.33
N ASP A 38 -2.07 4.56 -16.55
CA ASP A 38 -1.53 3.19 -16.61
C ASP A 38 -1.31 2.54 -15.24
N TRP A 39 -1.20 3.35 -14.18
CA TRP A 39 -0.96 2.89 -12.79
C TRP A 39 -2.25 2.80 -11.96
N GLN A 40 -3.40 2.86 -12.63
CA GLN A 40 -4.70 2.73 -11.99
C GLN A 40 -4.91 1.30 -11.46
N PRO A 41 -5.27 1.14 -10.16
CA PRO A 41 -5.58 -0.18 -9.63
C PRO A 41 -6.67 -0.85 -10.47
N GLU A 42 -7.64 -0.13 -11.02
CA GLU A 42 -8.71 -0.62 -11.91
C GLU A 42 -8.23 -1.57 -13.03
N ARG A 43 -7.00 -1.35 -13.53
CA ARG A 43 -6.37 -2.16 -14.58
C ARG A 43 -5.93 -3.54 -14.06
N PHE A 44 -5.56 -3.63 -12.79
CA PHE A 44 -5.16 -4.88 -12.15
C PHE A 44 -6.31 -5.89 -12.12
N GLY A 45 -7.55 -5.42 -11.98
CA GLY A 45 -8.76 -6.23 -11.98
C GLY A 45 -9.06 -6.91 -13.31
N GLN A 46 -8.49 -6.41 -14.41
CA GLN A 46 -8.63 -7.05 -15.73
C GLN A 46 -7.92 -8.41 -15.77
N TYR A 47 -6.95 -8.63 -14.88
CA TYR A 47 -6.21 -9.89 -14.75
C TYR A 47 -6.84 -10.83 -13.71
N LEU A 48 -7.86 -10.39 -12.99
CA LEU A 48 -8.55 -11.19 -11.97
C LEU A 48 -9.69 -11.98 -12.59
N THR A 49 -9.86 -13.21 -12.14
CA THR A 49 -10.86 -14.15 -12.66
C THR A 49 -12.23 -13.99 -12.00
N GLY A 50 -12.32 -13.22 -10.91
CA GLY A 50 -13.51 -13.09 -10.08
C GLY A 50 -13.63 -14.20 -9.04
N ASN A 51 -12.76 -15.21 -9.07
CA ASN A 51 -12.67 -16.22 -8.02
C ASN A 51 -11.74 -15.71 -6.92
N VAL A 52 -12.33 -15.32 -5.79
CA VAL A 52 -11.61 -14.72 -4.65
C VAL A 52 -10.42 -15.55 -4.20
N LEU A 53 -10.55 -16.88 -4.16
CA LEU A 53 -9.49 -17.76 -3.67
C LEU A 53 -8.29 -17.80 -4.63
N TYR A 54 -8.58 -17.95 -5.92
CA TYR A 54 -7.58 -17.99 -6.98
C TYR A 54 -6.89 -16.64 -7.15
N ASP A 55 -7.67 -15.57 -7.16
CA ASP A 55 -7.19 -14.18 -7.29
C ASP A 55 -6.30 -13.80 -6.09
N SER A 56 -6.66 -14.24 -4.88
CA SER A 56 -5.82 -14.05 -3.68
C SER A 56 -4.49 -14.78 -3.77
N ALA A 57 -4.49 -16.02 -4.29
CA ALA A 57 -3.27 -16.80 -4.44
C ALA A 57 -2.31 -16.20 -5.48
N ILE A 58 -2.84 -15.76 -6.63
CA ILE A 58 -2.07 -15.04 -7.65
C ILE A 58 -1.49 -13.75 -7.07
N PHE A 59 -2.34 -12.97 -6.38
CA PHE A 59 -1.91 -11.71 -5.77
C PHE A 59 -0.74 -11.92 -4.81
N VAL A 60 -0.85 -12.88 -3.88
CA VAL A 60 0.19 -13.16 -2.90
C VAL A 60 1.47 -13.65 -3.57
N GLY A 61 1.38 -14.56 -4.53
CA GLY A 61 2.55 -15.10 -5.24
C GLY A 61 3.28 -14.02 -6.04
N LEU A 62 2.54 -13.23 -6.83
CA LEU A 62 3.09 -12.15 -7.63
C LEU A 62 3.78 -11.10 -6.74
N PHE A 63 3.08 -10.58 -5.73
CA PHE A 63 3.63 -9.52 -4.89
C PHE A 63 4.70 -10.01 -3.91
N ALA A 64 4.77 -11.30 -3.59
CA ALA A 64 5.92 -11.86 -2.89
C ALA A 64 7.19 -11.76 -3.75
N VAL A 65 7.13 -12.20 -5.02
CA VAL A 65 8.27 -12.11 -5.94
C VAL A 65 8.65 -10.65 -6.22
N LEU A 66 7.66 -9.79 -6.50
CA LEU A 66 7.93 -8.38 -6.75
C LEU A 66 8.52 -7.68 -5.51
N SER A 67 8.01 -7.99 -4.32
CA SER A 67 8.59 -7.43 -3.09
C SER A 67 10.03 -7.92 -2.86
N ALA A 68 10.35 -9.16 -3.25
CA ALA A 68 11.70 -9.71 -3.12
C ALA A 68 12.73 -8.98 -4.00
N ILE A 69 12.31 -8.46 -5.17
CA ILE A 69 13.15 -7.65 -6.07
C ILE A 69 13.14 -6.14 -5.74
N GLY A 70 12.55 -5.75 -4.61
CA GLY A 70 12.59 -4.37 -4.13
C GLY A 70 11.37 -3.52 -4.50
N LEU A 71 10.26 -4.13 -4.92
CA LEU A 71 9.01 -3.38 -5.13
C LEU A 71 8.61 -2.64 -3.82
N PRO A 72 8.26 -1.34 -3.89
CA PRO A 72 7.76 -0.60 -2.74
C PRO A 72 6.53 -1.27 -2.10
N ARG A 73 6.60 -1.53 -0.79
CA ARG A 73 5.57 -2.25 0.00
C ARG A 73 4.19 -1.58 0.00
N GLN A 74 4.14 -0.29 -0.33
CA GLN A 74 2.89 0.47 -0.40
C GLN A 74 2.04 0.09 -1.61
N ILE A 75 2.67 -0.37 -2.70
CA ILE A 75 1.98 -0.77 -3.94
C ILE A 75 1.04 -1.96 -3.69
N PRO A 76 1.49 -3.10 -3.15
CA PRO A 76 0.58 -4.21 -2.83
C PRO A 76 -0.49 -3.79 -1.83
N ALA A 77 -0.15 -3.00 -0.81
CA ALA A 77 -1.13 -2.53 0.18
C ALA A 77 -2.27 -1.71 -0.46
N PHE A 78 -1.95 -0.85 -1.43
CA PHE A 78 -2.94 -0.04 -2.13
C PHE A 78 -3.81 -0.87 -3.08
N ILE A 79 -3.18 -1.71 -3.91
CA ILE A 79 -3.91 -2.59 -4.87
C ILE A 79 -4.77 -3.60 -4.11
N GLY A 80 -4.21 -4.22 -3.07
CA GLY A 80 -4.91 -5.20 -2.24
C GLY A 80 -6.10 -4.58 -1.53
N GLY A 81 -5.93 -3.38 -0.95
CA GLY A 81 -7.01 -2.64 -0.31
C GLY A 81 -8.13 -2.22 -1.26
N TYR A 82 -7.78 -1.90 -2.52
CA TYR A 82 -8.75 -1.56 -3.57
C TYR A 82 -9.57 -2.78 -4.03
N TYR A 83 -8.93 -3.92 -4.30
CA TYR A 83 -9.60 -5.10 -4.87
C TYR A 83 -10.27 -6.01 -3.85
N PHE A 84 -9.55 -6.36 -2.79
CA PHE A 84 -10.02 -7.34 -1.81
C PHE A 84 -10.70 -6.66 -0.61
N GLY A 85 -10.74 -5.33 -0.60
CA GLY A 85 -11.21 -4.53 0.52
C GLY A 85 -10.14 -4.32 1.60
N VAL A 86 -10.43 -3.42 2.54
CA VAL A 86 -9.43 -2.93 3.51
C VAL A 86 -8.82 -4.06 4.34
N LEU A 87 -9.65 -4.91 4.97
CA LEU A 87 -9.15 -5.94 5.88
C LEU A 87 -8.46 -7.10 5.14
N SER A 88 -9.11 -7.68 4.13
CA SER A 88 -8.54 -8.79 3.36
C SER A 88 -7.32 -8.34 2.58
N GLY A 89 -7.36 -7.15 1.97
CA GLY A 89 -6.24 -6.53 1.29
C GLY A 89 -5.04 -6.31 2.20
N LEU A 90 -5.26 -5.82 3.43
CA LEU A 90 -4.21 -5.68 4.44
C LEU A 90 -3.56 -7.02 4.76
N LEU A 91 -4.35 -8.06 5.04
CA LEU A 91 -3.85 -9.39 5.38
C LEU A 91 -3.06 -10.01 4.22
N LEU A 92 -3.63 -10.00 3.01
CA LEU A 92 -3.00 -10.55 1.81
C LEU A 92 -1.71 -9.80 1.45
N SER A 93 -1.72 -8.47 1.54
CA SER A 93 -0.52 -7.65 1.26
C SER A 93 0.58 -7.88 2.29
N THR A 94 0.21 -7.98 3.57
CA THR A 94 1.17 -8.29 4.65
C THR A 94 1.79 -9.66 4.43
N LEU A 95 0.97 -10.66 4.09
CA LEU A 95 1.44 -12.01 3.76
C LEU A 95 2.40 -11.99 2.56
N ALA A 96 2.01 -11.35 1.46
CA ALA A 96 2.83 -11.23 0.26
C ALA A 96 4.20 -10.58 0.55
N VAL A 97 4.21 -9.43 1.23
CA VAL A 97 5.45 -8.71 1.58
C VAL A 97 6.31 -9.51 2.55
N THR A 98 5.71 -10.24 3.50
CA THR A 98 6.43 -11.10 4.43
C THR A 98 7.12 -12.26 3.71
N LEU A 99 6.41 -12.89 2.77
CA LEU A 99 6.97 -13.94 1.92
C LEU A 99 8.09 -13.39 1.03
N GLY A 100 7.90 -12.22 0.42
CA GLY A 100 8.95 -11.56 -0.37
C GLY A 100 10.21 -11.27 0.44
N ALA A 101 10.05 -10.72 1.65
CA ALA A 101 11.18 -10.49 2.55
C ALA A 101 11.89 -11.79 2.96
N SER A 102 11.12 -12.86 3.18
CA SER A 102 11.67 -14.19 3.49
C SER A 102 12.44 -14.77 2.31
N LEU A 103 11.93 -14.60 1.08
CA LEU A 103 12.61 -15.01 -0.15
C LEU A 103 13.93 -14.26 -0.35
N THR A 104 13.94 -12.94 -0.14
CA THR A 104 15.19 -12.15 -0.18
C THR A 104 16.20 -12.68 0.84
N LEU A 105 15.75 -12.94 2.08
CA LEU A 105 16.63 -13.46 3.13
C LEU A 105 17.22 -14.83 2.78
N LEU A 106 16.45 -15.71 2.15
CA LEU A 106 16.92 -17.04 1.74
C LEU A 106 17.83 -17.03 0.50
N THR A 107 17.69 -16.03 -0.36
CA THR A 107 18.47 -15.90 -1.60
C THR A 107 19.80 -15.16 -1.40
N VAL A 108 19.86 -14.23 -0.45
CA VAL A 108 21.05 -13.45 -0.08
C VAL A 108 22.01 -14.25 0.82
N ARG A 109 22.31 -15.52 0.46
CA ARG A 109 23.28 -16.34 1.20
C ARG A 109 24.65 -15.68 1.33
#